data_AF-A0A950U5B3-F1
#
_entry.id   AF-A0A950U5B3-F1
#
_cell.length_a   1.000
_cell.length_b   1.000
_cell.length_c   1.000
_cell.angle_alpha   90.00
_cell.angle_beta   90.00
_cell.angle_gamma   90.00
#
_symmetry.space_group_name_H-M   'P 1'
#
loop_
_entity.id
_entity.type
_entity.pdbx_description
1 polymer ?
#
loop_
_entity_poly.entity_id
_entity_poly.type
_entity_poly.pdbx_seq_one_letter_code
_entity_poly.pdbx_strand_id
1 'polypeptide(L)'
;MATTIYFATNRVVTNASDPNGGYTSVMVPPLKPQEITYGTAIVDGIDVATNAQGVVSEIKDIKQGGFSDPAMATLSNPGTDLLVFIHGFDNTFSDAVSRAAFNREWLAASGLPATNTTVVAFSWPSSGRIVGFPVLADPYLADQHMARSSGLALMSFLANLEPIIVAARARGSRVTLLAHSMGNLALQSGVENWFLHGNGEAIIFDLTILAAGDARYDGFDFPSPAGLSGLVQLSERVAIYFSRADQVLHLSMVVNLGAKRLGQDGRITVQIRMPSRPANSVWWIAPTSATSSSIS
;
A
#
# COMPACT_ATOMS: atom_id res chain seq x y z
N MET A 1 -10.48 15.70 12.40
CA MET A 1 -9.99 16.36 11.17
C MET A 1 -10.38 15.48 10.00
N ALA A 2 -10.81 16.06 8.88
CA ALA A 2 -11.09 15.33 7.65
C ALA A 2 -9.81 15.22 6.81
N THR A 3 -9.54 14.02 6.30
CA THR A 3 -8.37 13.73 5.47
C THR A 3 -8.80 13.21 4.12
N THR A 4 -8.32 13.86 3.05
CA THR A 4 -8.61 13.46 1.67
C THR A 4 -7.60 12.43 1.19
N ILE A 5 -8.10 11.33 0.63
CA ILE A 5 -7.33 10.27 -0.01
C ILE A 5 -7.81 10.09 -1.45
N TYR A 6 -6.89 10.17 -2.40
CA TYR A 6 -7.16 9.71 -3.75
C TYR A 6 -6.91 8.20 -3.81
N PHE A 7 -7.74 7.46 -4.51
CA PHE A 7 -7.55 6.02 -4.60
C PHE A 7 -7.78 5.47 -6.00
N ALA A 8 -7.16 4.33 -6.25
CA ALA A 8 -7.47 3.42 -7.33
C ALA A 8 -7.68 2.01 -6.77
N THR A 9 -8.59 1.24 -7.37
CA THR A 9 -8.86 -0.14 -6.94
C THR A 9 -9.29 -1.01 -8.11
N ASN A 10 -8.78 -2.23 -8.15
CA ASN A 10 -9.21 -3.30 -9.04
C ASN A 10 -10.21 -4.25 -8.36
N ARG A 11 -10.84 -3.81 -7.28
CA ARG A 11 -12.00 -4.49 -6.70
C ARG A 11 -13.21 -4.31 -7.62
N VAL A 12 -14.07 -5.33 -7.71
CA VAL A 12 -15.42 -5.16 -8.26
C VAL A 12 -16.20 -4.26 -7.32
N VAL A 13 -16.69 -3.14 -7.85
CA VAL A 13 -17.48 -2.15 -7.12
C VAL A 13 -18.96 -2.36 -7.42
N THR A 14 -19.74 -2.67 -6.39
CA THR A 14 -21.20 -2.91 -6.49
C THR A 14 -22.02 -1.68 -6.05
N ASN A 15 -21.47 -0.87 -5.15
CA ASN A 15 -22.06 0.39 -4.71
C ASN A 15 -20.94 1.38 -4.30
N ALA A 16 -20.55 2.28 -5.20
CA ALA A 16 -19.41 3.16 -4.97
C ALA A 16 -19.57 4.12 -3.77
N SER A 17 -20.80 4.36 -3.29
CA SER A 17 -21.06 5.20 -2.12
C SER A 17 -20.98 4.45 -0.79
N ASP A 18 -20.86 3.11 -0.81
CA ASP A 18 -20.73 2.28 0.38
C ASP A 18 -19.27 1.79 0.54
N PRO A 19 -18.42 2.46 1.34
CA PRO A 19 -17.03 2.06 1.57
C PRO A 19 -16.88 0.66 2.19
N ASN A 20 -17.89 0.16 2.90
CA ASN A 20 -17.77 -1.04 3.71
C ASN A 20 -18.32 -2.29 3.00
N GLY A 21 -19.39 -2.14 2.20
CA GLY A 21 -20.02 -3.24 1.47
C GLY A 21 -19.90 -3.13 -0.06
N GLY A 22 -19.67 -1.94 -0.58
CA GLY A 22 -19.69 -1.64 -2.01
C GLY A 22 -18.42 -2.00 -2.77
N TYR A 23 -17.32 -2.28 -2.07
CA TYR A 23 -16.02 -2.60 -2.64
C TYR A 23 -15.62 -4.02 -2.23
N THR A 24 -15.83 -4.97 -3.14
CA THR A 24 -15.76 -6.40 -2.82
C THR A 24 -14.32 -6.91 -2.70
N SER A 25 -14.16 -8.16 -2.27
CA SER A 25 -12.90 -8.92 -2.37
C SER A 25 -12.76 -9.65 -3.71
N VAL A 26 -13.60 -9.34 -4.70
CA VAL A 26 -13.52 -9.89 -6.06
C VAL A 26 -12.74 -8.92 -6.93
N MET A 27 -11.87 -9.44 -7.78
CA MET A 27 -11.09 -8.63 -8.72
C MET A 27 -11.84 -8.40 -10.03
N VAL A 28 -11.75 -7.20 -10.59
CA VAL A 28 -12.08 -6.99 -12.01
C VAL A 28 -11.11 -7.80 -12.88
N PRO A 29 -11.50 -8.24 -14.10
CA PRO A 29 -10.61 -9.00 -14.97
C PRO A 29 -9.26 -8.29 -15.19
N PRO A 30 -8.10 -8.92 -14.91
CA PRO A 30 -6.79 -8.26 -15.00
C PRO A 30 -6.44 -7.67 -16.37
N LEU A 31 -6.98 -8.26 -17.45
CA LEU A 31 -6.78 -7.81 -18.83
C LEU A 31 -7.70 -6.64 -19.24
N LYS A 32 -8.42 -6.04 -18.28
CA LYS A 32 -9.31 -4.91 -18.52
C LYS A 32 -8.96 -3.73 -17.60
N PRO A 33 -7.79 -3.12 -17.78
CA PRO A 33 -7.32 -2.03 -16.91
C PRO A 33 -8.23 -0.78 -16.91
N GLN A 34 -9.01 -0.59 -17.97
CA GLN A 34 -10.05 0.42 -18.04
C GLN A 34 -11.17 0.22 -17.01
N GLU A 35 -11.35 -0.99 -16.46
CA GLU A 35 -12.36 -1.28 -15.43
C GLU A 35 -11.86 -0.98 -14.01
N ILE A 36 -10.59 -0.58 -13.83
CA ILE A 36 -10.06 -0.09 -12.54
C ILE A 36 -10.84 1.17 -12.15
N THR A 37 -11.31 1.19 -10.91
CA THR A 37 -12.07 2.31 -10.36
C THR A 37 -11.14 3.26 -9.63
N TYR A 38 -11.26 4.54 -9.93
CA TYR A 38 -10.55 5.66 -9.31
C TYR A 38 -11.56 6.54 -8.59
N GLY A 39 -11.14 7.22 -7.53
CA GLY A 39 -12.00 8.15 -6.82
C GLY A 39 -11.28 8.93 -5.74
N THR A 40 -12.07 9.71 -5.01
CA THR A 40 -11.65 10.49 -3.85
C THR A 40 -12.44 10.01 -2.64
N ALA A 41 -11.75 9.72 -1.54
CA ALA A 41 -12.35 9.36 -0.26
C ALA A 41 -12.02 10.43 0.79
N ILE A 42 -12.97 10.71 1.68
CA ILE A 42 -12.77 11.53 2.87
C ILE A 42 -12.79 10.62 4.09
N VAL A 43 -11.78 10.75 4.95
CA VAL A 43 -11.64 9.99 6.18
C VAL A 43 -11.70 10.93 7.38
N ASP A 44 -12.64 10.66 8.29
CA ASP A 44 -12.85 11.43 9.51
C ASP A 44 -12.42 10.66 10.76
N GLY A 45 -12.18 11.39 11.85
CA GLY A 45 -11.93 10.77 13.16
C GLY A 45 -10.55 10.12 13.33
N ILE A 46 -9.56 10.53 12.53
CA ILE A 46 -8.16 10.12 12.71
C ILE A 46 -7.59 10.78 13.95
N ASP A 47 -6.91 10.00 14.79
CA ASP A 47 -6.14 10.48 15.94
C ASP A 47 -4.84 9.68 16.06
N VAL A 48 -3.73 10.36 15.78
CA VAL A 48 -2.38 9.79 15.83
C VAL A 48 -1.96 9.41 17.25
N ALA A 49 -2.40 10.14 18.28
CA ALA A 49 -1.98 9.88 19.66
C ALA A 49 -2.62 8.60 20.21
N THR A 50 -3.85 8.30 19.81
CA THR A 50 -4.60 7.10 20.23
C THR A 50 -4.55 5.96 19.22
N ASN A 51 -3.87 6.15 18.08
CA ASN A 51 -3.86 5.23 16.93
C ASN A 51 -5.25 4.97 16.32
N ALA A 52 -6.16 5.93 16.41
CA ALA A 52 -7.44 5.84 15.71
C ALA A 52 -7.24 6.10 14.21
N GLN A 53 -7.53 5.11 13.37
CA GLN A 53 -7.34 5.17 11.91
C GLN A 53 -8.44 5.96 11.18
N GLY A 54 -9.50 6.35 11.88
CA GLY A 54 -10.64 7.04 11.29
C GLY A 54 -11.55 6.13 10.45
N VAL A 55 -12.61 6.74 9.93
CA VAL A 55 -13.66 6.09 9.13
C VAL A 55 -13.84 6.81 7.81
N VAL A 56 -14.01 6.06 6.73
CA VAL A 56 -14.36 6.64 5.42
C VAL A 56 -15.78 7.21 5.51
N SER A 57 -15.91 8.53 5.47
CA SER A 57 -17.18 9.24 5.63
C SER A 57 -17.82 9.64 4.30
N GLU A 58 -17.03 9.79 3.24
CA GLU A 58 -17.51 10.14 1.90
C GLU A 58 -16.64 9.48 0.83
N ILE A 59 -17.27 9.06 -0.27
CA ILE A 59 -16.61 8.70 -1.52
C ILE A 59 -17.24 9.52 -2.65
N LYS A 60 -16.40 10.13 -3.48
CA LYS A 60 -16.81 10.97 -4.62
C LYS A 60 -15.84 10.88 -5.79
N ASP A 61 -16.17 11.58 -6.87
CA ASP A 61 -15.36 11.68 -8.08
C ASP A 61 -15.01 10.34 -8.74
N ILE A 62 -15.94 9.39 -8.64
CA ILE A 62 -15.73 8.02 -9.09
C ILE A 62 -15.68 7.94 -10.61
N LYS A 63 -14.61 7.34 -11.13
CA LYS A 63 -14.39 7.14 -12.57
C LYS A 63 -13.62 5.86 -12.83
N GLN A 64 -13.92 5.20 -13.95
CA GLN A 64 -13.18 4.04 -14.41
C GLN A 64 -12.06 4.44 -15.38
N GLY A 65 -10.93 3.74 -15.30
CA GLY A 65 -9.80 3.89 -16.22
C GLY A 65 -8.89 5.09 -15.98
N GLY A 66 -9.18 5.96 -15.00
CA GLY A 66 -8.30 7.05 -14.57
C GLY A 66 -8.98 8.01 -13.60
N PHE A 67 -8.19 8.91 -13.01
CA PHE A 67 -8.70 9.95 -12.12
C PHE A 67 -9.64 10.94 -12.85
N SER A 68 -10.53 11.56 -12.07
CA SER A 68 -11.37 12.68 -12.53
C SER A 68 -10.51 13.94 -12.78
N ASP A 69 -11.03 14.89 -13.56
CA ASP A 69 -10.31 16.13 -13.85
C ASP A 69 -9.95 16.93 -12.59
N PRO A 70 -10.84 17.08 -11.58
CA PRO A 70 -10.48 17.73 -10.32
C PRO A 70 -9.37 17.00 -9.53
N ALA A 71 -9.39 15.66 -9.53
CA ALA A 71 -8.36 14.87 -8.87
C ALA A 71 -7.01 15.01 -9.61
N MET A 72 -7.00 14.95 -10.94
CA MET A 72 -5.79 15.17 -11.73
C MET A 72 -5.22 16.58 -11.53
N ALA A 73 -6.07 17.61 -11.49
CA ALA A 73 -5.64 18.98 -11.25
C ALA A 73 -4.97 19.14 -9.87
N THR A 74 -5.53 18.50 -8.84
CA THR A 74 -4.95 18.54 -7.49
C THR A 74 -3.65 17.75 -7.42
N LEU A 75 -3.63 16.52 -7.93
CA LEU A 75 -2.46 15.64 -7.86
C LEU A 75 -1.28 16.14 -8.72
N SER A 76 -1.55 16.88 -9.80
CA SER A 76 -0.51 17.49 -10.65
C SER A 76 0.07 18.78 -10.07
N ASN A 77 -0.56 19.35 -9.04
CA ASN A 77 -0.10 20.53 -8.32
C ASN A 77 -0.50 20.46 -6.83
N PRO A 78 0.03 19.48 -6.08
CA PRO A 78 -0.44 19.18 -4.73
C PRO A 78 0.01 20.20 -3.68
N GLY A 79 0.97 21.08 -4.02
CA GLY A 79 1.60 22.01 -3.06
C GLY A 79 2.34 21.32 -1.90
N THR A 80 2.49 20.00 -1.96
CA THR A 80 3.04 19.09 -0.96
C THR A 80 3.74 17.92 -1.66
N ASP A 81 4.51 17.12 -0.93
CA ASP A 81 5.05 15.89 -1.50
C ASP A 81 3.92 14.87 -1.74
N LEU A 82 4.15 13.89 -2.61
CA LEU A 82 3.21 12.81 -2.91
C LEU A 82 3.60 11.52 -2.19
N LEU A 83 2.62 10.87 -1.58
CA LEU A 83 2.75 9.50 -1.07
C LEU A 83 1.86 8.57 -1.88
N VAL A 84 2.47 7.62 -2.58
CA VAL A 84 1.78 6.48 -3.18
C VAL A 84 1.78 5.34 -2.17
N PHE A 85 0.61 4.82 -1.82
CA PHE A 85 0.48 3.79 -0.78
C PHE A 85 -0.16 2.51 -1.31
N ILE A 86 0.45 1.36 -0.97
CA ILE A 86 -0.06 0.02 -1.29
C ILE A 86 -0.19 -0.76 0.03
N HIS A 87 -1.42 -1.12 0.39
CA HIS A 87 -1.71 -1.82 1.64
C HIS A 87 -1.25 -3.29 1.64
N GLY A 88 -1.19 -3.88 2.83
CA GLY A 88 -0.82 -5.28 3.05
C GLY A 88 -2.01 -6.24 3.10
N PHE A 89 -1.72 -7.46 3.57
CA PHE A 89 -2.71 -8.53 3.82
C PHE A 89 -3.83 -8.06 4.76
N ASP A 90 -5.02 -8.65 4.63
CA ASP A 90 -6.15 -8.47 5.55
C ASP A 90 -6.63 -7.01 5.70
N ASN A 91 -6.91 -6.38 4.56
CA ASN A 91 -7.53 -5.06 4.52
C ASN A 91 -8.76 -5.09 3.59
N THR A 92 -9.93 -4.72 4.12
CA THR A 92 -11.04 -4.28 3.28
C THR A 92 -10.66 -3.00 2.51
N PHE A 93 -11.52 -2.54 1.61
CA PHE A 93 -11.30 -1.25 0.95
C PHE A 93 -11.25 -0.10 1.98
N SER A 94 -12.19 -0.08 2.92
CA SER A 94 -12.26 0.92 3.99
C SER A 94 -10.99 0.92 4.84
N ASP A 95 -10.49 -0.27 5.24
CA ASP A 95 -9.24 -0.39 6.00
C ASP A 95 -8.05 0.18 5.22
N ALA A 96 -7.95 -0.14 3.92
CA ALA A 96 -6.86 0.34 3.07
C ALA A 96 -6.85 1.87 2.96
N VAL A 97 -8.02 2.49 2.78
CA VAL A 97 -8.17 3.95 2.67
C VAL A 97 -7.94 4.64 4.02
N SER A 98 -8.54 4.14 5.10
CA SER A 98 -8.30 4.65 6.45
C SER A 98 -6.83 4.53 6.86
N ARG A 99 -6.14 3.45 6.47
CA ARG A 99 -4.70 3.30 6.71
C ARG A 99 -3.88 4.33 5.93
N ALA A 100 -4.24 4.60 4.68
CA ALA A 100 -3.59 5.64 3.88
C ALA A 100 -3.73 7.02 4.54
N ALA A 101 -4.92 7.33 5.05
CA ALA A 101 -5.20 8.57 5.78
C ALA A 101 -4.45 8.66 7.11
N PHE A 102 -4.41 7.57 7.88
CA PHE A 102 -3.60 7.52 9.09
C PHE A 102 -2.12 7.76 8.80
N ASN A 103 -1.56 7.13 7.76
CA ASN A 103 -0.16 7.32 7.38
C ASN A 103 0.13 8.79 7.03
N ARG A 104 -0.77 9.47 6.33
CA ARG A 104 -0.67 10.91 6.06
C ARG A 104 -0.53 11.70 7.36
N GLU A 105 -1.51 11.55 8.27
CA GLU A 105 -1.55 12.31 9.50
C GLU A 105 -0.36 12.01 10.40
N TRP A 106 0.04 10.73 10.48
CA TRP A 106 1.19 10.30 11.25
C TRP A 106 2.50 10.91 10.73
N LEU A 107 2.68 10.95 9.40
CA LEU A 107 3.85 11.61 8.78
C LEU A 107 3.82 13.13 9.02
N ALA A 108 2.66 13.77 8.82
CA ALA A 108 2.49 15.21 9.04
C ALA A 108 2.75 15.60 10.51
N ALA A 109 2.39 14.74 11.46
CA ALA A 109 2.61 14.95 12.90
C ALA A 109 4.10 15.01 13.29
N SER A 110 5.03 14.57 12.43
CA SER A 110 6.47 14.72 12.69
C SER A 110 6.95 16.18 12.62
N GLY A 111 6.14 17.09 12.06
CA GLY A 111 6.45 18.52 11.95
C GLY A 111 7.52 18.86 10.90
N LEU A 112 8.00 17.88 10.13
CA LEU A 112 8.95 18.10 9.05
C LEU A 112 8.21 18.53 7.78
N PRO A 113 8.62 19.61 7.09
CA PRO A 113 7.92 20.05 5.87
C PRO A 113 7.79 18.97 4.79
N ALA A 114 8.81 18.11 4.66
CA ALA A 114 8.87 17.02 3.68
C ALA A 114 8.00 15.80 4.03
N THR A 115 7.28 15.81 5.15
CA THR A 115 6.39 14.71 5.56
C THR A 115 4.92 15.08 5.50
N ASN A 116 4.60 16.33 5.14
CA ASN A 116 3.24 16.70 4.75
C ASN A 116 3.00 16.30 3.30
N THR A 117 2.14 15.30 3.10
CA THR A 117 1.94 14.68 1.79
C THR A 117 0.48 14.68 1.34
N THR A 118 0.26 14.83 0.04
CA THR A 118 -0.98 14.38 -0.61
C THR A 118 -0.86 12.89 -0.92
N VAL A 119 -1.89 12.09 -0.59
CA VAL A 119 -1.81 10.63 -0.63
C VAL A 119 -2.69 10.04 -1.74
N VAL A 120 -2.10 9.11 -2.50
CA VAL A 120 -2.77 8.27 -3.48
C VAL A 120 -2.62 6.80 -3.07
N ALA A 121 -3.72 6.11 -2.81
CA ALA A 121 -3.71 4.71 -2.40
C ALA A 121 -4.12 3.77 -3.54
N PHE A 122 -3.43 2.65 -3.71
CA PHE A 122 -3.90 1.55 -4.52
C PHE A 122 -4.44 0.42 -3.61
N SER A 123 -5.72 0.08 -3.79
CA SER A 123 -6.37 -1.01 -3.06
C SER A 123 -6.60 -2.23 -3.93
N TRP A 124 -5.85 -3.30 -3.65
CA TRP A 124 -6.04 -4.62 -4.25
C TRP A 124 -7.08 -5.44 -3.46
N PRO A 125 -7.76 -6.43 -4.05
CA PRO A 125 -8.91 -7.12 -3.45
C PRO A 125 -8.50 -8.15 -2.39
N SER A 126 -7.83 -7.70 -1.33
CA SER A 126 -7.62 -8.53 -0.14
C SER A 126 -8.96 -8.77 0.56
N SER A 127 -9.10 -9.94 1.17
CA SER A 127 -10.37 -10.41 1.73
C SER A 127 -10.82 -9.65 2.97
N GLY A 128 -9.90 -9.08 3.76
CA GLY A 128 -10.23 -8.44 5.04
C GLY A 128 -10.88 -9.40 6.03
N ARG A 129 -10.54 -10.70 5.92
CA ARG A 129 -11.10 -11.78 6.72
C ARG A 129 -9.99 -12.56 7.41
N ILE A 130 -9.45 -12.06 8.52
CA ILE A 130 -8.91 -12.96 9.54
C ILE A 130 -10.06 -13.55 10.36
N VAL A 131 -10.27 -14.86 10.21
CA VAL A 131 -11.06 -15.67 11.14
C VAL A 131 -10.11 -16.26 12.18
N GLY A 132 -9.68 -15.42 13.14
CA GLY A 132 -8.92 -15.84 14.32
C GLY A 132 -7.43 -16.16 14.12
N PHE A 133 -6.71 -16.22 15.25
CA PHE A 133 -5.34 -16.69 15.34
C PHE A 133 -5.31 -18.15 15.84
N PRO A 134 -4.51 -19.04 15.25
CA PRO A 134 -3.58 -18.79 14.15
C PRO A 134 -4.31 -18.59 12.81
N VAL A 135 -3.79 -17.67 12.00
CA VAL A 135 -4.32 -17.43 10.65
C VAL A 135 -4.21 -18.72 9.84
N LEU A 136 -5.33 -19.16 9.26
CA LEU A 136 -5.34 -20.35 8.41
C LEU A 136 -4.52 -20.10 7.13
N ALA A 137 -3.86 -21.13 6.62
CA ALA A 137 -3.04 -21.01 5.41
C ALA A 137 -3.85 -20.61 4.18
N ASP A 138 -5.12 -21.05 4.07
CA ASP A 138 -5.93 -20.86 2.86
C ASP A 138 -6.30 -19.39 2.60
N PRO A 139 -6.85 -18.61 3.57
CA PRO A 139 -7.09 -17.18 3.39
C PRO A 139 -5.81 -16.39 3.05
N TYR A 140 -4.69 -16.77 3.65
CA TYR A 140 -3.40 -16.14 3.38
C TYR A 140 -2.93 -16.40 1.94
N LEU A 141 -2.99 -17.65 1.47
CA LEU A 141 -2.65 -18.03 0.10
C LEU A 141 -3.59 -17.40 -0.92
N ALA A 142 -4.88 -17.29 -0.59
CA ALA A 142 -5.87 -16.62 -1.43
C ALA A 142 -5.53 -15.14 -1.63
N ASP A 143 -5.21 -14.41 -0.55
CA ASP A 143 -4.77 -13.01 -0.64
C ASP A 143 -3.42 -12.88 -1.36
N GLN A 144 -2.47 -13.82 -1.18
CA GLN A 144 -1.23 -13.82 -1.97
C GLN A 144 -1.50 -13.94 -3.47
N HIS A 145 -2.43 -14.82 -3.85
CA HIS A 145 -2.87 -14.97 -5.24
C HIS A 145 -3.52 -13.67 -5.76
N MET A 146 -4.38 -13.04 -4.97
CA MET A 146 -5.02 -11.76 -5.33
C MET A 146 -4.01 -10.62 -5.45
N ALA A 147 -3.03 -10.52 -4.55
CA ALA A 147 -1.97 -9.53 -4.63
C ALA A 147 -1.17 -9.69 -5.93
N ARG A 148 -0.71 -10.91 -6.26
CA ARG A 148 0.01 -11.19 -7.50
C ARG A 148 -0.84 -10.94 -8.75
N SER A 149 -2.11 -11.36 -8.73
CA SER A 149 -3.03 -11.19 -9.87
C SER A 149 -3.38 -9.72 -10.15
N SER A 150 -3.15 -8.83 -9.18
CA SER A 150 -3.35 -7.38 -9.33
C SER A 150 -2.26 -6.69 -10.15
N GLY A 151 -1.23 -7.40 -10.61
CA GLY A 151 -0.06 -6.82 -11.29
C GLY A 151 -0.40 -5.96 -12.49
N LEU A 152 -1.23 -6.45 -13.42
CA LEU A 152 -1.65 -5.66 -14.59
C LEU A 152 -2.41 -4.38 -14.20
N ALA A 153 -3.26 -4.48 -13.18
CA ALA A 153 -4.01 -3.33 -12.70
C ALA A 153 -3.10 -2.31 -12.00
N LEU A 154 -2.14 -2.78 -11.20
CA LEU A 154 -1.16 -1.90 -10.56
C LEU A 154 -0.25 -1.24 -11.59
N MET A 155 0.20 -1.97 -12.61
CA MET A 155 0.95 -1.41 -13.75
C MET A 155 0.16 -0.29 -14.44
N SER A 156 -1.12 -0.53 -14.71
CA SER A 156 -1.98 0.48 -15.36
C SER A 156 -2.25 1.69 -14.46
N PHE A 157 -2.38 1.46 -13.15
CA PHE A 157 -2.43 2.55 -12.17
C PHE A 157 -1.16 3.39 -12.18
N LEU A 158 0.03 2.77 -12.20
CA LEU A 158 1.30 3.47 -12.27
C LEU A 158 1.44 4.25 -13.58
N ALA A 159 1.04 3.67 -14.71
CA ALA A 159 1.08 4.33 -16.02
C ALA A 159 0.13 5.55 -16.09
N ASN A 160 -1.05 5.45 -15.47
CA ASN A 160 -1.98 6.58 -15.35
C ASN A 160 -1.47 7.67 -14.39
N LEU A 161 -0.70 7.28 -13.37
CA LEU A 161 -0.18 8.21 -12.37
C LEU A 161 1.12 8.89 -12.83
N GLU A 162 1.91 8.25 -13.69
CA GLU A 162 3.17 8.79 -14.22
C GLU A 162 3.05 10.22 -14.77
N PRO A 163 2.14 10.56 -15.72
CA PRO A 163 2.05 11.92 -16.24
C PRO A 163 1.66 12.96 -15.17
N ILE A 164 0.85 12.54 -14.18
CA ILE A 164 0.47 13.38 -13.03
C ILE A 164 1.69 13.64 -12.15
N ILE A 165 2.49 12.61 -11.88
CA ILE A 165 3.74 12.69 -11.12
C ILE A 165 4.76 13.58 -11.83
N VAL A 166 4.92 13.45 -13.15
CA VAL A 166 5.82 14.31 -13.94
C VAL A 166 5.45 15.78 -13.75
N ALA A 167 4.14 16.11 -13.81
CA ALA A 167 3.67 17.47 -13.58
C ALA A 167 3.91 17.95 -12.15
N ALA A 168 3.69 17.10 -11.14
CA ALA A 168 3.93 17.43 -9.73
C ALA A 168 5.43 17.66 -9.43
N ARG A 169 6.31 16.84 -10.01
CA ARG A 169 7.78 16.96 -9.90
C ARG A 169 8.29 18.23 -10.57
N ALA A 170 7.74 18.60 -11.73
CA ALA A 170 8.06 19.86 -12.39
C ALA A 170 7.72 21.10 -11.53
N ARG A 171 6.87 20.93 -10.50
CA ARG A 171 6.51 21.96 -9.51
C ARG A 171 7.24 21.80 -8.17
N GLY A 172 8.21 20.90 -8.08
CA GLY A 172 9.05 20.70 -6.92
C GLY A 172 8.57 19.66 -5.91
N SER A 173 7.50 18.92 -6.21
CA SER A 173 7.01 17.85 -5.32
C SER A 173 7.91 16.62 -5.43
N ARG A 174 8.24 16.00 -4.29
CA ARG A 174 8.87 14.67 -4.27
C ARG A 174 7.80 13.59 -4.20
N VAL A 175 8.13 12.38 -4.66
CA VAL A 175 7.23 11.24 -4.69
C VAL A 175 7.84 10.07 -3.93
N THR A 176 7.13 9.63 -2.90
CA THR A 176 7.48 8.44 -2.12
C THR A 176 6.46 7.33 -2.38
N LEU A 177 6.91 6.12 -2.68
CA LEU A 177 6.09 4.91 -2.68
C LEU A 177 6.26 4.16 -1.35
N LEU A 178 5.17 3.77 -0.71
CA LEU A 178 5.16 2.91 0.47
C LEU A 178 4.33 1.66 0.19
N ALA A 179 4.99 0.50 0.11
CA ALA A 179 4.33 -0.80 -0.01
C ALA A 179 4.50 -1.59 1.29
N HIS A 180 3.38 -2.04 1.86
CA HIS A 180 3.38 -2.75 3.14
C HIS A 180 3.11 -4.25 2.98
N SER A 181 3.91 -5.09 3.64
CA SER A 181 3.71 -6.55 3.75
C SER A 181 3.39 -7.21 2.40
N MET A 182 2.23 -7.86 2.26
CA MET A 182 1.77 -8.51 1.03
C MET A 182 1.55 -7.55 -0.15
N GLY A 183 1.41 -6.25 0.10
CA GLY A 183 1.42 -5.22 -0.94
C GLY A 183 2.73 -5.18 -1.74
N ASN A 184 3.83 -5.69 -1.17
CA ASN A 184 5.09 -5.85 -1.91
C ASN A 184 5.01 -6.93 -3.00
N LEU A 185 4.16 -7.95 -2.85
CA LEU A 185 3.88 -8.93 -3.92
C LEU A 185 3.07 -8.30 -5.05
N ALA A 186 2.09 -7.46 -4.71
CA ALA A 186 1.35 -6.68 -5.70
C ALA A 186 2.28 -5.73 -6.45
N LEU A 187 3.12 -4.99 -5.72
CA LEU A 187 4.15 -4.12 -6.30
C LEU A 187 5.09 -4.88 -7.23
N GLN A 188 5.66 -6.00 -6.78
CA GLN A 188 6.52 -6.83 -7.60
C GLN A 188 5.84 -7.21 -8.92
N SER A 189 4.62 -7.74 -8.86
CA SER A 189 3.86 -8.13 -10.06
C SER A 189 3.57 -6.92 -10.97
N GLY A 190 3.28 -5.76 -10.41
CA GLY A 190 3.10 -4.52 -11.17
C GLY A 190 4.36 -4.05 -11.88
N VAL A 191 5.52 -4.12 -11.22
CA VAL A 191 6.82 -3.79 -11.80
C VAL A 191 7.18 -4.77 -12.91
N GLU A 192 7.01 -6.07 -12.70
CA GLU A 192 7.24 -7.07 -13.75
C GLU A 192 6.35 -6.79 -14.98
N ASN A 193 5.06 -6.51 -14.76
CA ASN A 193 4.14 -6.18 -15.84
C ASN A 193 4.49 -4.85 -16.53
N TRP A 194 5.01 -3.85 -15.81
CA TRP A 194 5.47 -2.58 -16.39
C TRP A 194 6.48 -2.82 -17.51
N PHE A 195 7.51 -3.62 -17.26
CA PHE A 195 8.53 -3.91 -18.26
C PHE A 195 8.08 -4.91 -19.31
N LEU A 196 7.27 -5.92 -18.95
CA LEU A 196 6.70 -6.87 -19.93
C LEU A 196 5.83 -6.18 -20.99
N HIS A 197 5.23 -5.03 -20.65
CA HIS A 197 4.41 -4.23 -21.57
C HIS A 197 5.17 -3.08 -22.24
N GLY A 198 6.50 -3.04 -22.10
CA GLY A 198 7.35 -2.11 -22.84
C GLY A 198 7.32 -0.65 -22.37
N ASN A 199 6.88 -0.38 -21.13
CA ASN A 199 6.85 0.98 -20.59
C ASN A 199 8.26 1.57 -20.35
N GLY A 200 9.31 0.74 -20.32
CA GLY A 200 10.70 1.18 -20.26
C GLY A 200 11.15 1.70 -18.89
N GLU A 201 12.34 2.31 -18.84
CA GLU A 201 12.83 2.96 -17.63
C GLU A 201 12.12 4.31 -17.43
N ALA A 202 11.60 4.53 -16.22
CA ALA A 202 10.93 5.77 -15.85
C ALA A 202 11.13 6.02 -14.36
N ILE A 203 11.93 7.02 -13.98
CA ILE A 203 12.08 7.38 -12.56
C ILE A 203 10.78 8.06 -12.08
N ILE A 204 9.89 7.24 -11.52
CA ILE A 204 8.59 7.65 -10.98
C ILE A 204 8.72 8.09 -9.52
N PHE A 205 9.60 7.44 -8.75
CA PHE A 205 9.74 7.64 -7.30
C PHE A 205 11.11 8.18 -6.92
N ASP A 206 11.15 9.21 -6.07
CA ASP A 206 12.41 9.65 -5.44
C ASP A 206 12.83 8.66 -4.33
N LEU A 207 11.85 8.01 -3.68
CA LEU A 207 12.06 6.98 -2.67
C LEU A 207 10.96 5.91 -2.73
N THR A 208 11.35 4.64 -2.81
CA THR A 208 10.44 3.52 -2.54
C THR A 208 10.78 2.87 -1.21
N ILE A 209 9.77 2.69 -0.36
CA ILE A 209 9.84 2.05 0.95
C ILE A 209 9.11 0.71 0.88
N LEU A 210 9.87 -0.37 1.06
CA LEU A 210 9.36 -1.74 1.18
C LEU A 210 9.29 -2.10 2.66
N ALA A 211 8.11 -1.96 3.27
CA ALA A 211 7.91 -2.18 4.70
C ALA A 211 7.37 -3.60 4.96
N ALA A 212 8.05 -4.34 5.84
CA ALA A 212 7.67 -5.69 6.29
C ALA A 212 7.38 -6.65 5.11
N GLY A 213 8.09 -6.52 3.99
CA GLY A 213 7.67 -7.09 2.72
C GLY A 213 7.54 -8.61 2.67
N ASP A 214 6.40 -9.10 2.16
CA ASP A 214 6.12 -10.52 1.90
C ASP A 214 6.58 -10.99 0.50
N ALA A 215 7.45 -10.23 -0.16
CA ALA A 215 8.21 -10.71 -1.31
C ALA A 215 9.41 -11.55 -0.84
N ARG A 216 9.94 -12.41 -1.70
CA ARG A 216 11.10 -13.23 -1.36
C ARG A 216 12.29 -12.34 -1.02
N TYR A 217 13.07 -12.73 -0.01
CA TYR A 217 14.26 -12.00 0.45
C TYR A 217 15.31 -11.72 -0.66
N ASP A 218 15.34 -12.58 -1.68
CA ASP A 218 16.21 -12.51 -2.85
C ASP A 218 15.52 -11.81 -4.04
N GLY A 219 14.40 -11.11 -3.83
CA GLY A 219 13.59 -10.53 -4.90
C GLY A 219 14.36 -9.55 -5.82
N PHE A 220 15.48 -8.99 -5.36
CA PHE A 220 16.38 -8.13 -6.13
C PHE A 220 17.52 -8.89 -6.84
N ASP A 221 17.75 -10.15 -6.48
CA ASP A 221 18.85 -10.97 -7.04
C ASP A 221 18.48 -11.56 -8.42
N PHE A 222 17.22 -11.39 -8.85
CA PHE A 222 16.76 -11.80 -10.17
C PHE A 222 17.26 -10.83 -11.25
N PRO A 223 17.59 -11.32 -12.46
CA PRO A 223 17.93 -10.44 -13.57
C PRO A 223 16.78 -9.47 -13.86
N SER A 224 17.12 -8.20 -14.06
CA SER A 224 16.14 -7.20 -14.51
C SER A 224 15.41 -7.65 -15.77
N PRO A 225 14.07 -7.48 -15.84
CA PRO A 225 13.18 -6.81 -14.88
C PRO A 225 12.48 -7.75 -13.89
N ALA A 226 12.90 -9.02 -13.76
CA ALA A 226 12.20 -10.02 -12.95
C ALA A 226 12.30 -9.75 -11.45
N GLY A 227 11.27 -10.13 -10.68
CA GLY A 227 11.23 -9.84 -9.25
C GLY A 227 11.07 -8.35 -8.98
N LEU A 228 11.76 -7.85 -7.95
CA LEU A 228 11.80 -6.44 -7.61
C LEU A 228 12.99 -5.72 -8.25
N SER A 229 13.83 -6.41 -9.02
CA SER A 229 15.01 -5.81 -9.65
C SER A 229 14.64 -4.65 -10.58
N GLY A 230 13.49 -4.72 -11.28
CA GLY A 230 12.99 -3.61 -12.10
C GLY A 230 12.63 -2.35 -11.30
N LEU A 231 12.41 -2.46 -9.99
CA LEU A 231 12.03 -1.31 -9.16
C LEU A 231 13.15 -0.26 -9.07
N VAL A 232 14.42 -0.67 -9.24
CA VAL A 232 15.58 0.24 -9.24
C VAL A 232 15.63 1.12 -10.50
N GLN A 233 14.91 0.74 -11.56
CA GLN A 233 14.71 1.55 -12.76
C GLN A 233 13.49 2.48 -12.65
N LEU A 234 12.68 2.30 -11.60
CA LEU A 234 11.51 3.15 -11.32
C LEU A 234 11.70 4.09 -10.13
N SER A 235 12.78 3.90 -9.36
CA SER A 235 13.03 4.62 -8.12
C SER A 235 14.46 5.11 -8.04
N GLU A 236 14.69 6.36 -7.64
CA GLU A 236 16.04 6.85 -7.36
C GLU A 236 16.68 6.14 -6.16
N ARG A 237 15.85 5.77 -5.18
CA ARG A 237 16.26 5.08 -3.95
C ARG A 237 15.24 4.03 -3.56
N VAL A 238 15.71 2.91 -3.04
CA VAL A 238 14.87 1.87 -2.44
C VAL A 238 15.35 1.61 -1.01
N ALA A 239 14.44 1.72 -0.05
CA ALA A 239 14.67 1.43 1.36
C ALA A 239 13.81 0.23 1.78
N ILE A 240 14.42 -0.73 2.48
CA ILE A 240 13.73 -1.93 2.97
C ILE A 240 13.70 -1.85 4.49
N TYR A 241 12.49 -1.80 5.06
CA TYR A 241 12.28 -1.80 6.51
C TYR A 241 11.72 -3.14 6.96
N PHE A 242 12.36 -3.72 7.97
CA PHE A 242 11.94 -4.99 8.52
C PHE A 242 12.09 -5.07 10.05
N SER A 243 11.29 -5.93 10.67
CA SER A 243 11.37 -6.24 12.10
C SER A 243 11.51 -7.75 12.30
N ARG A 244 12.54 -8.18 13.04
CA ARG A 244 12.77 -9.61 13.37
C ARG A 244 11.72 -10.18 14.34
N ALA A 245 10.94 -9.32 14.99
CA ALA A 245 9.90 -9.70 15.96
C ALA A 245 8.49 -9.74 15.34
N ASP A 246 8.37 -9.57 14.02
CA ASP A 246 7.08 -9.56 13.33
C ASP A 246 6.51 -10.99 13.20
N GLN A 247 5.48 -11.28 13.99
CA GLN A 247 4.80 -12.58 14.03
C GLN A 247 4.04 -12.88 12.73
N VAL A 248 3.64 -11.87 11.95
CA VAL A 248 2.95 -12.04 10.67
C VAL A 248 3.91 -12.56 9.59
N LEU A 249 5.20 -12.21 9.69
CA LEU A 249 6.23 -12.76 8.81
C LEU A 249 6.66 -14.18 9.21
N HIS A 250 6.48 -14.56 10.48
CA HIS A 250 6.57 -15.97 10.88
C HIS A 250 5.48 -16.81 10.21
N LEU A 251 4.25 -16.31 10.12
CA LEU A 251 3.19 -16.98 9.38
C LEU A 251 3.51 -17.08 7.87
N SER A 252 4.03 -16.01 7.25
CA SER A 252 4.51 -16.09 5.86
C SER A 252 5.53 -17.20 5.67
N MET A 253 6.53 -17.34 6.55
CA MET A 253 7.51 -18.43 6.46
C MET A 253 6.85 -19.81 6.60
N VAL A 254 5.93 -19.97 7.56
CA VAL A 254 5.22 -21.24 7.77
C VAL A 254 4.42 -21.64 6.52
N VAL A 255 3.67 -20.69 5.94
CA VAL A 255 2.87 -20.93 4.73
C VAL A 255 3.76 -21.17 3.51
N ASN A 256 4.90 -20.50 3.43
CA ASN A 256 5.83 -20.61 2.31
C ASN A 256 7.00 -21.58 2.58
N LEU A 257 6.78 -22.61 3.40
CA LEU A 257 7.69 -23.73 3.61
C LEU A 257 9.13 -23.32 4.03
N GLY A 258 9.24 -22.24 4.82
CA GLY A 258 10.51 -21.74 5.36
C GLY A 258 11.27 -20.74 4.46
N ALA A 259 10.69 -20.32 3.32
CA ALA A 259 11.32 -19.32 2.45
C ALA A 259 11.35 -17.93 3.11
N LYS A 260 12.57 -17.40 3.35
CA LYS A 260 12.81 -16.07 3.93
C LYS A 260 12.15 -14.95 3.10
N ARG A 261 11.70 -13.89 3.77
CA ARG A 261 11.02 -12.73 3.16
C ARG A 261 11.82 -11.44 3.29
N LEU A 262 11.58 -10.45 2.43
CA LEU A 262 12.24 -9.13 2.50
C LEU A 262 12.02 -8.43 3.83
N GLY A 263 10.87 -8.67 4.47
CA GLY A 263 10.59 -8.27 5.83
C GLY A 263 11.43 -8.98 6.91
N GLN A 264 12.45 -9.76 6.55
CA GLN A 264 13.30 -10.51 7.49
C GLN A 264 14.79 -10.40 7.16
N ASP A 265 15.12 -10.37 5.87
CA ASP A 265 16.48 -10.33 5.32
C ASP A 265 16.40 -9.66 3.94
N GLY A 266 17.32 -8.76 3.61
CA GLY A 266 17.30 -8.04 2.34
C GLY A 266 18.63 -7.33 2.07
N ARG A 267 19.08 -7.35 0.83
CA ARG A 267 20.35 -6.71 0.39
C ARG A 267 20.04 -5.58 -0.59
N ILE A 268 20.00 -4.34 -0.08
CA ILE A 268 20.45 -3.04 -0.68
C ILE A 268 20.06 -1.89 0.30
N THR A 269 20.87 -0.84 0.35
CA THR A 269 21.27 -0.03 1.52
C THR A 269 20.40 1.20 1.84
N VAL A 270 19.66 1.17 2.96
CA VAL A 270 19.87 1.98 4.20
C VAL A 270 19.29 1.14 5.35
N GLN A 271 20.15 0.56 6.19
CA GLN A 271 19.71 -0.23 7.35
C GLN A 271 19.44 0.70 8.54
N ILE A 272 18.17 0.92 8.88
CA ILE A 272 17.80 1.48 10.19
C ILE A 272 17.37 0.32 11.09
N ARG A 273 18.24 -0.06 12.03
CA ARG A 273 17.95 -1.07 13.05
C ARG A 273 17.01 -0.47 14.10
N MET A 274 15.76 -0.92 14.14
CA MET A 274 14.84 -0.62 15.24
C MET A 274 15.45 -1.18 16.56
N PRO A 275 15.38 -0.44 17.69
CA PRO A 275 15.91 -0.92 18.97
C PRO A 275 15.20 -2.21 19.45
N SER A 276 15.98 -3.10 20.07
CA SER A 276 15.51 -4.39 20.63
C SER A 276 14.57 -4.19 21.82
N ARG A 277 13.53 -5.05 21.93
CA ARG A 277 12.50 -5.00 22.97
C ARG A 277 12.61 -6.14 23.99
N PRO A 278 12.06 -5.98 25.22
CA PRO A 278 11.75 -7.08 26.12
C PRO A 278 10.66 -7.99 25.56
N ALA A 279 10.68 -9.27 25.93
CA ALA A 279 9.97 -10.41 25.32
C ALA A 279 8.44 -10.32 25.17
N ASN A 280 7.78 -9.26 25.66
CA ASN A 280 6.31 -9.17 25.77
C ASN A 280 5.72 -7.93 25.08
N SER A 281 6.33 -7.40 24.01
CA SER A 281 5.79 -6.21 23.33
C SER A 281 5.83 -6.33 21.80
N VAL A 282 4.66 -6.62 21.22
CA VAL A 282 4.42 -6.61 19.76
C VAL A 282 4.17 -5.15 19.34
N TRP A 283 4.96 -4.62 18.41
CA TRP A 283 4.52 -3.42 17.66
C TRP A 283 3.74 -3.96 16.48
N TRP A 284 2.42 -3.96 16.61
CA TRP A 284 1.54 -3.81 15.47
C TRP A 284 1.56 -2.33 15.08
N ILE A 285 1.36 -2.01 13.80
CA ILE A 285 0.72 -0.72 13.45
C ILE A 285 -0.77 -0.89 13.84
N ALA A 286 -0.97 -0.85 15.16
CA ALA A 286 -2.08 -0.99 16.13
C ALA A 286 -3.35 -1.82 15.79
N PRO A 287 -3.74 -2.76 16.70
CA PRO A 287 -5.14 -3.04 17.05
C PRO A 287 -5.51 -2.54 18.46
N THR A 288 -6.73 -2.01 18.52
CA THR A 288 -7.72 -1.92 19.64
C THR A 288 -7.30 -2.30 21.07
N SER A 289 -7.52 -1.37 22.00
CA SER A 289 -7.61 -1.68 23.44
C SER A 289 -8.98 -2.25 23.78
N ALA A 290 -9.02 -3.49 24.26
CA ALA A 290 -10.15 -3.98 25.04
C ALA A 290 -10.19 -3.22 26.39
N THR A 291 -11.32 -2.61 26.68
CA THR A 291 -11.65 -2.06 27.99
C THR A 291 -11.88 -3.22 28.97
N SER A 292 -11.01 -3.36 29.97
CA SER A 292 -11.33 -4.13 31.17
C SER A 292 -12.03 -3.23 32.18
N SER A 293 -13.34 -3.35 32.29
CA SER A 293 -14.09 -2.96 33.48
C SER A 293 -13.90 -4.06 34.54
N SER A 294 -13.43 -3.68 35.73
CA SER A 294 -13.45 -4.50 36.93
C SER A 294 -14.26 -3.77 38.00
N ILE A 295 -15.46 -4.29 38.32
CA ILE A 295 -16.21 -4.32 39.60
C ILE A 295 -17.36 -5.30 39.27
N SER A 296 -17.59 -6.45 39.92
CA SER A 296 -17.48 -6.88 41.32
C SER A 296 -16.89 -8.28 41.47
#